data_AF-A0A524F7H9-F1
#
_entry.id   AF-A0A524F7H9-F1
#
_cell.length_a   1.000
_cell.length_b   1.000
_cell.length_c   1.000
_cell.angle_alpha   90.00
_cell.angle_beta   90.00
_cell.angle_gamma   90.00
#
_symmetry.space_group_name_H-M   'P 1'
#
loop_
_entity.id
_entity.type
_entity.pdbx_description
1 polymer ?
#
loop_
_entity_poly.entity_id
_entity_poly.type
_entity_poly.pdbx_seq_one_letter_code
_entity_poly.pdbx_strand_id
1 'polypeptide(L)'
;MSSSSFSIFILSSSTLSLFSCNSSFSSPITLVLRGAESILSCHIVVKSFLLDIFFLTYLICLINIGMHYLKKFPLLLKLMNSSFDIIFMGHFARDTIISPDGTISSSLGGGVTFGTLTAHIYNNNHKIGIFSEKGKDFNNSWLEIFDSEIDITGLCSNSDYSTNFEIEYFPKGGRKLTLKSKAAPLLFENLPAHYLNSKSFMISSIANEINFDFIRQLVDNTEGWISIDIQGFIRNFQQDGTINLAPIAHIIEKTHQIIKYCGKRLILKGSGNEINYIANCNDVIESTRKIAKLGNFIVCTTLGAQGSLVKQSDNKMIHVPAFIPDRGIIDETGAGDCYISAFLSEFIESHHHWNDLARCANIGSSAASFLLEHKGPYGFGTKKQIQKRIEKGKIIPSHFENTVNNNNF
;
A
#
# COMPACT_ATOMS: atom_id res chain seq x y z
N MET A 1 52.40 -35.45 -28.55
CA MET A 1 52.13 -35.26 -27.10
C MET A 1 50.70 -35.70 -26.84
N SER A 2 50.53 -36.60 -25.87
CA SER A 2 49.29 -37.34 -25.59
C SER A 2 48.09 -36.43 -25.30
N SER A 3 47.01 -36.60 -26.06
CA SER A 3 45.69 -36.07 -25.70
C SER A 3 45.12 -36.92 -24.57
N SER A 4 45.14 -36.42 -23.33
CA SER A 4 44.48 -37.05 -22.21
C SER A 4 43.00 -36.67 -22.20
N SER A 5 42.13 -37.60 -22.58
CA SER A 5 40.69 -37.51 -22.38
C SER A 5 40.37 -37.90 -20.94
N PHE A 6 39.79 -37.00 -20.15
CA PHE A 6 39.27 -37.33 -18.81
C PHE A 6 37.74 -37.35 -18.86
N SER A 7 37.16 -38.47 -18.41
CA SER A 7 35.73 -38.61 -18.18
C SER A 7 35.47 -38.63 -16.67
N ILE A 8 34.76 -37.62 -16.16
CA ILE A 8 34.32 -37.57 -14.76
C ILE A 8 32.90 -38.14 -14.70
N PHE A 9 32.72 -39.27 -14.03
CA PHE A 9 31.41 -39.86 -13.77
C PHE A 9 30.90 -39.36 -12.41
N ILE A 10 29.80 -38.60 -12.41
CA ILE A 10 29.03 -38.32 -11.20
C ILE A 10 27.79 -39.21 -11.24
N LEU A 11 27.77 -40.22 -10.39
CA LEU A 11 26.60 -41.08 -10.18
C LEU A 11 25.59 -40.31 -9.31
N SER A 12 24.52 -39.81 -9.93
CA SER A 12 23.27 -39.46 -9.23
C SER A 12 22.11 -40.16 -9.93
N SER A 13 21.14 -40.63 -9.14
CA SER A 13 20.06 -41.56 -9.52
C SER A 13 18.97 -40.98 -10.45
N SER A 14 19.29 -40.00 -11.28
CA SER A 14 18.40 -39.51 -12.34
C SER A 14 19.27 -39.01 -13.49
N THR A 15 19.16 -39.67 -14.63
CA THR A 15 19.93 -39.51 -15.87
C THR A 15 20.18 -38.05 -16.27
N LEU A 16 21.41 -37.57 -16.09
CA LEU A 16 21.97 -36.43 -16.82
C LEU A 16 22.92 -36.96 -17.91
N SER A 17 22.65 -36.66 -19.17
CA SER A 17 23.59 -36.87 -20.26
C SER A 17 24.47 -35.63 -20.44
N LEU A 18 25.79 -35.81 -20.38
CA LEU A 18 26.79 -34.77 -20.68
C LEU A 18 27.36 -35.01 -22.08
N PHE A 19 27.36 -33.98 -22.92
CA PHE A 19 28.07 -33.99 -24.22
C PHE A 19 29.55 -33.64 -24.02
N SER A 20 30.43 -34.36 -24.71
CA SER A 20 31.88 -34.20 -24.68
C SER A 20 32.32 -32.78 -25.10
N CYS A 21 33.23 -32.17 -24.35
CA CYS A 21 33.83 -30.88 -24.71
C CYS A 21 35.26 -31.10 -25.22
N ASN A 22 35.53 -30.72 -26.47
CA ASN A 22 36.88 -30.57 -27.00
C ASN A 22 37.24 -29.07 -26.91
N SER A 23 38.21 -28.71 -26.07
CA SER A 23 38.86 -27.41 -26.18
C SER A 23 40.34 -27.50 -25.81
N SER A 24 41.16 -26.79 -26.61
CA SER A 24 42.56 -26.49 -26.33
C SER A 24 42.66 -25.41 -25.23
N PHE A 25 43.81 -25.40 -24.54
CA PHE A 25 44.11 -24.78 -23.23
C PHE A 25 43.89 -23.25 -23.04
N SER A 26 43.06 -22.55 -23.82
CA SER A 26 42.93 -21.09 -23.73
C SER A 26 41.55 -20.48 -24.02
N SER A 27 40.45 -21.22 -23.98
CA SER A 27 39.10 -20.68 -24.22
C SER A 27 38.13 -20.86 -23.03
N PRO A 28 37.19 -19.91 -22.80
CA PRO A 28 36.24 -19.97 -21.70
C PRO A 28 35.30 -21.18 -21.84
N ILE A 29 35.10 -21.92 -20.74
CA ILE A 29 34.18 -23.06 -20.68
C ILE A 29 32.79 -22.52 -20.38
N THR A 30 31.82 -22.85 -21.24
CA THR A 30 30.41 -22.53 -21.00
C THR A 30 29.69 -23.77 -20.48
N LEU A 31 29.16 -23.69 -19.26
CA LEU A 31 28.33 -24.73 -18.65
C LEU A 31 26.85 -24.36 -18.82
N VAL A 32 26.06 -25.25 -19.40
CA VAL A 32 24.61 -25.08 -19.53
C VAL A 32 23.93 -26.15 -18.67
N LEU A 33 23.26 -25.72 -17.60
CA LEU A 33 22.46 -26.59 -16.75
C LEU A 33 21.01 -26.58 -17.24
N ARG A 34 20.50 -27.74 -17.67
CA ARG A 34 19.08 -27.91 -18.03
C ARG A 34 18.36 -28.69 -16.93
N GLY A 35 17.39 -28.05 -16.29
CA GLY A 35 16.41 -28.71 -15.42
C GLY A 35 15.19 -29.18 -16.22
N ALA A 36 14.38 -30.07 -15.63
CA ALA A 36 13.23 -30.69 -16.28
C ALA A 36 12.10 -29.70 -16.68
N GLU A 37 12.05 -28.49 -16.12
CA GLU A 37 10.99 -27.50 -16.43
C GLU A 37 11.49 -26.04 -16.59
N SER A 38 12.79 -25.75 -16.49
CA SER A 38 13.34 -24.42 -16.84
C SER A 38 14.83 -24.49 -17.17
N ILE A 39 15.26 -23.60 -18.06
CA ILE A 39 16.68 -23.45 -18.45
C ILE A 39 17.26 -22.31 -17.62
N LEU A 40 18.16 -22.63 -16.68
CA LEU A 40 19.00 -21.64 -16.02
C LEU A 40 20.37 -21.66 -16.71
N SER A 41 20.62 -20.72 -17.61
CA SER A 41 21.95 -20.55 -18.22
C SER A 41 22.81 -19.65 -17.33
N CYS A 42 23.85 -20.21 -16.72
CA CYS A 42 24.84 -19.46 -15.96
C CYS A 42 26.16 -19.43 -16.72
N HIS A 43 26.65 -18.24 -17.09
CA HIS A 43 27.98 -18.10 -17.70
C HIS A 43 29.02 -17.92 -16.59
N ILE A 44 29.87 -18.94 -16.40
CA ILE A 44 30.95 -18.91 -15.42
C ILE A 44 32.28 -18.90 -16.18
N VAL A 45 33.05 -17.81 -16.05
CA VAL A 45 34.38 -17.69 -16.64
C VAL A 45 35.40 -18.22 -15.64
N VAL A 46 35.87 -19.45 -15.84
CA VAL A 46 36.85 -20.11 -14.96
C VAL A 46 38.28 -19.74 -15.40
N LYS A 47 39.08 -19.17 -14.50
CA LYS A 47 40.49 -18.78 -14.76
C LYS A 47 41.53 -19.79 -14.26
N SER A 48 41.17 -20.77 -13.42
CA SER A 48 42.11 -21.83 -12.99
C SER A 48 41.40 -23.19 -12.81
N PHE A 49 42.01 -24.29 -13.26
CA PHE A 49 41.28 -25.53 -13.54
C PHE A 49 41.05 -26.46 -12.34
N LEU A 50 41.78 -26.30 -11.21
CA LEU A 50 41.82 -27.33 -10.15
C LEU A 50 41.15 -26.93 -8.82
N LEU A 51 41.16 -25.66 -8.44
CA LEU A 51 40.50 -25.20 -7.20
C LEU A 51 38.98 -24.92 -7.39
N ASP A 52 38.58 -24.61 -8.62
CA ASP A 52 37.24 -24.07 -8.92
C ASP A 52 36.18 -25.17 -9.18
N ILE A 53 36.59 -26.39 -9.57
CA ILE A 53 35.66 -27.50 -9.81
C ILE A 53 35.05 -28.02 -8.49
N PHE A 54 35.85 -28.12 -7.42
CA PHE A 54 35.33 -28.52 -6.11
C PHE A 54 34.35 -27.50 -5.54
N PHE A 55 34.65 -26.20 -5.70
CA PHE A 55 33.76 -25.13 -5.26
C PHE A 55 32.45 -25.12 -6.04
N LEU A 56 32.51 -25.33 -7.35
CA LEU A 56 31.32 -25.39 -8.20
C LEU A 56 30.46 -26.62 -7.90
N THR A 57 31.10 -27.78 -7.67
CA THR A 57 30.40 -29.02 -7.30
C THR A 57 29.74 -28.87 -5.92
N TYR A 58 30.41 -28.21 -4.97
CA TYR A 58 29.88 -27.90 -3.66
C TYR A 58 28.69 -26.93 -3.72
N LEU A 59 28.77 -25.88 -4.55
CA LEU A 59 27.67 -24.92 -4.75
C LEU A 59 26.45 -25.58 -5.40
N ILE A 60 26.66 -26.42 -6.42
CA ILE A 60 25.58 -27.19 -7.07
C ILE A 60 24.95 -28.18 -6.08
N CYS A 61 25.75 -28.85 -5.24
CA CYS A 61 25.25 -29.69 -4.17
C CYS A 61 24.41 -28.89 -3.15
N LEU A 62 24.87 -27.73 -2.71
CA LEU A 62 24.13 -26.87 -1.79
C LEU A 62 22.79 -26.40 -2.37
N ILE A 63 22.77 -26.00 -3.65
CA ILE A 63 21.55 -25.60 -4.36
C ILE A 63 20.59 -26.79 -4.48
N ASN A 64 21.08 -27.96 -4.88
CA ASN A 64 20.25 -29.16 -5.02
C ASN A 64 19.73 -29.67 -3.67
N ILE A 65 20.53 -29.61 -2.61
CA ILE A 65 20.10 -29.93 -1.24
C ILE A 65 19.03 -28.92 -0.80
N GLY A 66 19.28 -27.62 -0.96
CA GLY A 66 18.30 -26.57 -0.65
C GLY A 66 16.98 -26.77 -1.39
N MET A 67 17.03 -27.06 -2.70
CA MET A 67 15.85 -27.34 -3.51
C MET A 67 15.14 -28.65 -3.15
N HIS A 68 15.88 -29.70 -2.79
CA HIS A 68 15.31 -30.96 -2.33
C HIS A 68 14.58 -30.81 -0.99
N TYR A 69 15.13 -30.01 -0.07
CA TYR A 69 14.47 -29.67 1.19
C TYR A 69 13.24 -28.77 0.97
N LEU A 70 13.31 -27.78 0.08
CA LEU A 70 12.16 -26.94 -0.26
C LEU A 70 10.99 -27.76 -0.84
N LYS A 71 11.25 -28.75 -1.69
CA LYS A 71 10.22 -29.67 -2.23
C LYS A 71 9.57 -30.58 -1.16
N LYS A 72 10.23 -30.82 -0.02
CA LYS A 72 9.68 -31.62 1.09
C LYS A 72 8.75 -30.85 2.01
N PHE A 73 8.68 -29.52 1.88
CA PHE A 73 7.75 -28.68 2.64
C PHE A 73 6.81 -27.92 1.69
N PRO A 74 5.79 -28.58 1.12
CA PRO A 74 4.78 -27.92 0.30
C PRO A 74 4.06 -26.79 1.04
N LEU A 75 4.02 -26.83 2.39
CA LEU A 75 3.53 -25.74 3.23
C LEU A 75 4.45 -24.51 3.19
N LEU A 76 5.80 -24.66 3.18
CA LEU A 76 6.73 -23.54 3.04
C LEU A 76 6.60 -22.90 1.65
N LEU A 77 6.50 -23.72 0.60
CA LEU A 77 6.24 -23.23 -0.76
C LEU A 77 4.88 -22.53 -0.86
N LYS A 78 3.84 -23.01 -0.16
CA LYS A 78 2.51 -22.39 -0.14
C LYS A 78 2.48 -21.09 0.68
N LEU A 79 3.23 -21.02 1.78
CA LEU A 79 3.48 -19.81 2.58
C LEU A 79 4.35 -18.79 1.84
N MET A 80 5.25 -19.26 0.97
CA MET A 80 6.02 -18.41 0.05
C MET A 80 5.20 -17.99 -1.20
N ASN A 81 4.15 -18.73 -1.56
CA ASN A 81 3.33 -18.51 -2.77
C ASN A 81 2.00 -17.79 -2.53
N SER A 82 1.59 -17.50 -1.28
CA SER A 82 0.45 -16.61 -1.04
C SER A 82 0.91 -15.19 -0.75
N SER A 83 1.40 -14.50 -1.78
CA SER A 83 1.59 -13.05 -1.73
C SER A 83 0.23 -12.38 -1.49
N PHE A 84 0.15 -11.49 -0.50
CA PHE A 84 -1.02 -10.63 -0.33
C PHE A 84 -1.04 -9.56 -1.42
N ASP A 85 -2.24 -9.13 -1.78
CA ASP A 85 -2.43 -8.03 -2.70
C ASP A 85 -2.22 -6.69 -1.98
N ILE A 86 -2.79 -6.55 -0.78
CA ILE A 86 -2.72 -5.30 0.01
C ILE A 86 -2.58 -5.62 1.50
N ILE A 87 -1.61 -4.98 2.15
CA ILE A 87 -1.54 -4.91 3.61
C ILE A 87 -1.96 -3.52 4.08
N PHE A 88 -2.97 -3.43 4.93
CA PHE A 88 -3.38 -2.16 5.55
C PHE A 88 -2.66 -1.94 6.87
N MET A 89 -2.06 -0.76 7.03
CA MET A 89 -1.18 -0.40 8.14
C MET A 89 -1.61 0.91 8.80
N GLY A 90 -1.73 0.91 10.12
CA GLY A 90 -2.17 2.05 10.91
C GLY A 90 -3.00 1.60 12.11
N HIS A 91 -3.47 2.52 12.95
CA HIS A 91 -4.29 2.15 14.09
C HIS A 91 -5.75 1.91 13.69
N PHE A 92 -6.33 0.86 14.25
CA PHE A 92 -7.76 0.85 14.53
C PHE A 92 -8.07 1.97 15.52
N ALA A 93 -9.11 2.73 15.20
CA ALA A 93 -9.60 3.76 16.11
C ALA A 93 -10.83 3.26 16.84
N ARG A 94 -10.91 3.59 18.12
CA ARG A 94 -12.16 3.60 18.88
C ARG A 94 -12.74 5.00 18.78
N ASP A 95 -13.69 5.23 17.89
CA ASP A 95 -14.27 6.56 17.71
C ASP A 95 -15.45 6.75 18.66
N THR A 96 -15.40 7.80 19.48
CA THR A 96 -16.50 8.27 20.33
C THR A 96 -17.28 9.34 19.59
N ILE A 97 -18.44 8.97 19.05
CA ILE A 97 -19.26 9.86 18.21
C ILE A 97 -20.29 10.57 19.09
N ILE A 98 -20.23 11.91 19.09
CA ILE A 98 -21.21 12.79 19.72
C ILE A 98 -22.07 13.39 18.60
N SER A 99 -23.33 12.97 18.54
CA SER A 99 -24.28 13.39 17.52
C SER A 99 -24.85 14.78 17.85
N PRO A 100 -25.43 15.52 16.88
CA PRO A 100 -25.95 16.87 17.12
C PRO A 100 -27.07 16.96 18.17
N ASP A 101 -27.77 15.84 18.43
CA ASP A 101 -28.80 15.70 19.45
C ASP A 101 -28.23 15.34 20.85
N GLY A 102 -26.90 15.23 20.97
CA GLY A 102 -26.21 14.84 22.20
C GLY A 102 -26.02 13.33 22.37
N THR A 103 -26.51 12.50 21.45
CA THR A 103 -26.35 11.04 21.54
C THR A 103 -24.89 10.65 21.40
N ILE A 104 -24.36 9.93 22.40
CA ILE A 104 -23.00 9.39 22.41
C ILE A 104 -23.02 7.92 22.01
N SER A 105 -22.15 7.56 21.07
CA SER A 105 -21.97 6.17 20.62
C SER A 105 -20.50 5.87 20.40
N SER A 106 -20.12 4.59 20.37
CA SER A 106 -18.77 4.16 20.01
C SER A 106 -18.80 3.34 18.73
N SER A 107 -17.84 3.57 17.86
CA SER A 107 -17.68 2.83 16.60
C SER A 107 -16.23 2.44 16.40
N LEU A 108 -16.02 1.35 15.66
CA LEU A 108 -14.75 1.10 15.01
C LEU A 108 -14.52 2.17 13.95
N GLY A 109 -13.32 2.73 13.94
CA GLY A 109 -12.86 3.69 12.95
C GLY A 109 -11.40 3.42 12.56
N GLY A 110 -10.71 4.47 12.15
CA GLY A 110 -9.34 4.39 11.66
C GLY A 110 -9.28 4.00 10.18
N GLY A 111 -8.30 4.56 9.46
CA GLY A 111 -8.21 4.39 8.01
C GLY A 111 -7.98 2.94 7.57
N VAL A 112 -7.37 2.11 8.44
CA VAL A 112 -7.24 0.66 8.23
C VAL A 112 -8.61 -0.01 8.10
N THR A 113 -9.59 0.36 8.92
CA THR A 113 -10.94 -0.22 8.87
C THR A 113 -11.62 0.11 7.54
N PHE A 114 -11.69 1.39 7.20
CA PHE A 114 -12.33 1.84 5.96
C PHE A 114 -11.61 1.30 4.73
N GLY A 115 -10.28 1.38 4.71
CA GLY A 115 -9.48 0.90 3.60
C GLY A 115 -9.65 -0.60 3.36
N THR A 116 -9.56 -1.40 4.41
CA THR A 116 -9.71 -2.86 4.33
C THR A 116 -11.07 -3.26 3.78
N LEU A 117 -12.15 -2.72 4.35
CA LEU A 117 -13.52 -3.04 3.92
C LEU A 117 -13.78 -2.58 2.48
N THR A 118 -13.28 -1.40 2.09
CA THR A 118 -13.36 -0.95 0.70
C THR A 118 -12.68 -1.94 -0.25
N ALA A 119 -11.44 -2.35 0.01
CA ALA A 119 -10.71 -3.24 -0.89
C ALA A 119 -11.35 -4.63 -0.98
N HIS A 120 -11.76 -5.18 0.16
CA HIS A 120 -12.38 -6.50 0.22
C HIS A 120 -13.74 -6.53 -0.49
N ILE A 121 -14.60 -5.53 -0.25
CA ILE A 121 -15.92 -5.46 -0.90
C ILE A 121 -15.80 -5.10 -2.38
N TYR A 122 -14.81 -4.29 -2.75
CA TYR A 122 -14.51 -3.98 -4.14
C TYR A 122 -14.21 -5.27 -4.93
N ASN A 123 -13.27 -6.07 -4.43
CA ASN A 123 -12.89 -7.35 -5.02
C ASN A 123 -12.50 -8.35 -3.93
N ASN A 124 -13.39 -9.30 -3.64
CA ASN A 124 -13.19 -10.32 -2.62
C ASN A 124 -12.11 -11.35 -2.97
N ASN A 125 -11.56 -11.33 -4.18
CA ASN A 125 -10.41 -12.18 -4.53
C ASN A 125 -9.08 -11.58 -4.02
N HIS A 126 -9.08 -10.32 -3.56
CA HIS A 126 -7.88 -9.73 -2.97
C HIS A 126 -7.53 -10.42 -1.66
N LYS A 127 -6.30 -10.91 -1.58
CA LYS A 127 -5.70 -11.36 -0.33
C LYS A 127 -5.28 -10.15 0.47
N ILE A 128 -5.94 -9.91 1.58
CA ILE A 128 -5.73 -8.72 2.41
C ILE A 128 -5.21 -9.12 3.79
N GLY A 129 -4.22 -8.36 4.27
CA GLY A 129 -3.73 -8.44 5.64
C GLY A 129 -3.86 -7.12 6.37
N ILE A 130 -3.97 -7.17 7.70
CA ILE A 130 -4.06 -6.00 8.58
C ILE A 130 -2.87 -6.01 9.54
N PHE A 131 -2.15 -4.89 9.58
CA PHE A 131 -1.16 -4.61 10.60
C PHE A 131 -1.57 -3.38 11.41
N SER A 132 -2.01 -3.62 12.65
CA SER A 132 -2.63 -2.61 13.50
C SER A 132 -2.35 -2.86 14.98
N GLU A 133 -2.76 -1.92 15.82
CA GLU A 133 -2.60 -1.96 17.28
C GLU A 133 -3.93 -1.63 17.95
N LYS A 134 -4.27 -2.37 19.01
CA LYS A 134 -5.46 -2.13 19.83
C LYS A 134 -5.15 -2.16 21.32
N GLY A 135 -5.87 -1.34 22.08
CA GLY A 135 -5.82 -1.37 23.54
C GLY A 135 -6.58 -2.55 24.14
N LYS A 136 -6.40 -2.76 25.45
CA LYS A 136 -7.25 -3.66 26.24
C LYS A 136 -8.70 -3.19 26.32
N ASP A 137 -8.93 -1.89 26.15
CA ASP A 137 -10.26 -1.26 26.07
C ASP A 137 -10.98 -1.45 24.72
N PHE A 138 -10.35 -2.12 23.76
CA PHE A 138 -10.93 -2.37 22.45
C PHE A 138 -12.05 -3.40 22.52
N ASN A 139 -13.20 -3.08 21.92
CA ASN A 139 -14.28 -4.06 21.79
C ASN A 139 -13.98 -5.05 20.66
N ASN A 140 -13.55 -6.27 21.01
CA ASN A 140 -13.20 -7.29 20.02
C ASN A 140 -14.39 -7.72 19.12
N SER A 141 -15.65 -7.48 19.51
CA SER A 141 -16.79 -7.78 18.63
C SER A 141 -16.81 -6.91 17.38
N TRP A 142 -16.11 -5.78 17.37
CA TRP A 142 -15.95 -4.97 16.15
C TRP A 142 -15.15 -5.67 15.07
N LEU A 143 -14.33 -6.68 15.41
CA LEU A 143 -13.57 -7.44 14.42
C LEU A 143 -14.47 -8.35 13.58
N GLU A 144 -15.70 -8.64 14.03
CA GLU A 144 -16.68 -9.44 13.29
C GLU A 144 -17.15 -8.76 11.99
N ILE A 145 -16.83 -7.47 11.79
CA ILE A 145 -17.09 -6.77 10.51
C ILE A 145 -16.18 -7.27 9.39
N PHE A 146 -15.03 -7.84 9.71
CA PHE A 146 -14.07 -8.34 8.73
C PHE A 146 -14.41 -9.80 8.40
N ASP A 147 -14.36 -10.13 7.11
CA ASP A 147 -14.49 -11.52 6.66
C ASP A 147 -13.33 -12.36 7.21
N SER A 148 -13.60 -13.63 7.50
CA SER A 148 -12.62 -14.61 7.95
C SER A 148 -11.43 -14.82 7.00
N GLU A 149 -11.55 -14.45 5.73
CA GLU A 149 -10.46 -14.48 4.74
C GLU A 149 -9.45 -13.33 4.91
N ILE A 150 -9.79 -12.29 5.66
CA ILE A 150 -8.89 -11.17 5.94
C ILE A 150 -7.93 -11.58 7.05
N ASP A 151 -6.63 -11.54 6.75
CA ASP A 151 -5.60 -11.92 7.70
C ASP A 151 -5.41 -10.81 8.74
N ILE A 152 -5.66 -11.12 10.01
CA ILE A 152 -5.47 -10.20 11.14
C ILE A 152 -4.30 -10.61 12.03
N THR A 153 -3.37 -11.44 11.55
CA THR A 153 -2.21 -11.90 12.34
C THR A 153 -1.28 -10.75 12.72
N GLY A 154 -1.32 -9.63 11.99
CA GLY A 154 -0.62 -8.39 12.33
C GLY A 154 -1.34 -7.51 13.37
N LEU A 155 -2.44 -7.95 13.98
CA LEU A 155 -3.13 -7.19 15.01
C LEU A 155 -2.42 -7.32 16.37
N CYS A 156 -1.73 -6.26 16.77
CA CYS A 156 -1.00 -6.14 18.03
C CYS A 156 -1.91 -5.66 19.18
N SER A 157 -1.51 -5.95 20.43
CA SER A 157 -2.22 -5.50 21.63
C SER A 157 -1.26 -5.20 22.79
N ASN A 158 -0.38 -4.23 22.57
CA ASN A 158 0.67 -3.78 23.47
C ASN A 158 0.26 -2.59 24.35
N SER A 159 -0.99 -2.13 24.26
CA SER A 159 -1.47 -0.90 24.91
C SER A 159 -2.62 -1.17 25.88
N ASP A 160 -2.74 -0.38 26.94
CA ASP A 160 -3.94 -0.41 27.78
C ASP A 160 -5.14 0.25 27.06
N TYR A 161 -4.87 1.35 26.34
CA TYR A 161 -5.88 2.12 25.62
C TYR A 161 -5.63 2.13 24.11
N SER A 162 -6.71 1.99 23.36
CA SER A 162 -6.74 2.13 21.91
C SER A 162 -6.55 3.60 21.53
N THR A 163 -6.15 3.86 20.27
CA THR A 163 -6.29 5.23 19.76
C THR A 163 -7.78 5.59 19.73
N ASN A 164 -8.14 6.67 20.40
CA ASN A 164 -9.53 7.10 20.56
C ASN A 164 -9.68 8.54 20.11
N PHE A 165 -10.55 8.76 19.12
CA PHE A 165 -10.98 10.08 18.72
C PHE A 165 -12.40 10.33 19.22
N GLU A 166 -12.59 11.46 19.88
CA GLU A 166 -13.90 12.04 20.11
C GLU A 166 -14.28 12.88 18.89
N ILE A 167 -15.40 12.55 18.26
CA ILE A 167 -15.90 13.17 17.04
C ILE A 167 -17.25 13.83 17.35
N GLU A 168 -17.23 15.14 17.48
CA GLU A 168 -18.42 15.95 17.76
C GLU A 168 -18.97 16.50 16.45
N TYR A 169 -20.19 16.11 16.09
CA TYR A 169 -20.88 16.60 14.89
C TYR A 169 -21.78 17.80 15.22
N PHE A 170 -21.70 18.85 14.40
CA PHE A 170 -22.49 20.06 14.61
C PHE A 170 -23.80 20.06 13.80
N PRO A 171 -24.88 20.69 14.30
CA PRO A 171 -26.19 20.72 13.62
C PRO A 171 -26.15 21.32 12.19
N LYS A 172 -25.21 22.22 11.92
CA LYS A 172 -25.05 22.88 10.60
C LYS A 172 -24.02 22.17 9.70
N GLY A 173 -23.64 20.94 10.04
CA GLY A 173 -22.59 20.19 9.36
C GLY A 173 -21.20 20.52 9.90
N GLY A 174 -20.22 19.73 9.47
CA GLY A 174 -18.87 19.75 10.01
C GLY A 174 -18.74 18.98 11.33
N ARG A 175 -17.48 18.85 11.78
CA ARG A 175 -17.13 18.11 12.99
C ARG A 175 -15.91 18.70 13.69
N LYS A 176 -15.83 18.49 15.01
CA LYS A 176 -14.60 18.68 15.80
C LYS A 176 -14.03 17.30 16.15
N LEU A 177 -12.71 17.16 15.99
CA LEU A 177 -11.98 15.94 16.30
C LEU A 177 -11.00 16.20 17.45
N THR A 178 -11.06 15.37 18.48
CA THR A 178 -10.18 15.46 19.66
C THR A 178 -9.56 14.09 19.94
N LEU A 179 -8.23 14.00 20.00
CA LEU A 179 -7.52 12.78 20.39
C LEU A 179 -7.58 12.61 21.91
N LYS A 180 -8.24 11.54 22.38
CA LYS A 180 -8.42 11.24 23.82
C LYS A 180 -7.34 10.31 24.36
N SER A 181 -6.91 9.35 23.54
CA SER A 181 -5.83 8.42 23.83
C SER A 181 -5.17 7.99 22.53
N LYS A 182 -3.90 7.57 22.61
CA LYS A 182 -3.12 7.04 21.50
C LYS A 182 -2.51 5.71 21.94
N ALA A 183 -2.72 4.65 21.16
CA ALA A 183 -2.07 3.37 21.41
C ALA A 183 -0.56 3.42 21.10
N ALA A 184 0.17 2.36 21.44
CA ALA A 184 1.58 2.20 21.15
C ALA A 184 1.88 2.38 19.66
N PRO A 185 3.05 2.92 19.28
CA PRO A 185 3.43 3.03 17.88
C PRO A 185 3.55 1.65 17.23
N LEU A 186 3.33 1.59 15.92
CA LEU A 186 3.59 0.39 15.15
C LEU A 186 5.10 0.24 14.91
N LEU A 187 5.66 -0.90 15.30
CA LEU A 187 7.08 -1.21 15.17
C LEU A 187 7.28 -2.25 14.07
N PHE A 188 8.32 -2.05 13.24
CA PHE A 188 8.59 -2.92 12.10
C PHE A 188 8.90 -4.36 12.53
N GLU A 189 9.53 -4.54 13.69
CA GLU A 189 9.81 -5.86 14.30
C GLU A 189 8.54 -6.68 14.59
N ASN A 190 7.39 -6.03 14.74
CA ASN A 190 6.10 -6.69 14.95
C ASN A 190 5.36 -7.01 13.65
N LEU A 191 5.86 -6.55 12.50
CA LEU A 191 5.25 -6.83 11.21
C LEU A 191 5.42 -8.33 10.86
N PRO A 192 4.34 -9.09 10.60
CA PRO A 192 4.47 -10.48 10.22
C PRO A 192 5.34 -10.64 8.96
N ALA A 193 6.39 -11.47 9.03
CA ALA A 193 7.36 -11.60 7.94
C ALA A 193 6.73 -11.97 6.59
N HIS A 194 5.65 -12.76 6.61
CA HIS A 194 4.93 -13.18 5.41
C HIS A 194 4.18 -12.03 4.71
N TYR A 195 3.99 -10.88 5.35
CA TYR A 195 3.45 -9.66 4.73
C TYR A 195 4.47 -8.93 3.85
N LEU A 196 5.79 -9.16 4.00
CA LEU A 196 6.81 -8.41 3.26
C LEU A 196 6.80 -8.67 1.75
N ASN A 197 6.28 -9.83 1.32
CA ASN A 197 6.16 -10.21 -0.08
C ASN A 197 4.86 -9.72 -0.74
N SER A 198 4.14 -8.79 -0.11
CA SER A 198 2.86 -8.27 -0.62
C SER A 198 3.07 -7.35 -1.82
N LYS A 199 2.11 -7.33 -2.74
CA LYS A 199 2.14 -6.44 -3.92
C LYS A 199 2.08 -4.97 -3.53
N SER A 200 1.39 -4.64 -2.43
CA SER A 200 1.25 -3.27 -1.95
C SER A 200 1.00 -3.17 -0.45
N PHE A 201 1.28 -1.99 0.09
CA PHE A 201 1.09 -1.61 1.48
C PHE A 201 0.36 -0.27 1.53
N MET A 202 -0.79 -0.23 2.21
CA MET A 202 -1.60 0.96 2.40
C MET A 202 -1.41 1.48 3.83
N ILE A 203 -0.68 2.58 3.98
CA ILE A 203 -0.40 3.23 5.25
C ILE A 203 -1.41 4.36 5.47
N SER A 204 -2.34 4.12 6.38
CA SER A 204 -3.34 5.09 6.85
C SER A 204 -3.10 5.41 8.33
N SER A 205 -1.97 6.06 8.62
CA SER A 205 -1.73 6.59 9.96
C SER A 205 -2.79 7.63 10.29
N ILE A 206 -3.26 7.66 11.53
CA ILE A 206 -4.27 8.63 12.00
C ILE A 206 -3.76 9.55 13.12
N ALA A 207 -2.66 9.19 13.78
CA ALA A 207 -2.14 9.92 14.93
C ALA A 207 -0.60 9.84 15.08
N ASN A 208 0.16 9.82 13.97
CA ASN A 208 1.62 9.64 13.97
C ASN A 208 2.10 8.35 14.66
N GLU A 209 1.37 7.25 14.50
CA GLU A 209 1.75 5.94 15.04
C GLU A 209 2.85 5.24 14.24
N ILE A 210 3.02 5.60 12.98
CA ILE A 210 4.05 5.07 12.09
C ILE A 210 5.10 6.17 11.90
N ASN A 211 6.35 5.88 12.22
CA ASN A 211 7.45 6.83 12.10
C ASN A 211 8.29 6.61 10.84
N PHE A 212 9.26 7.49 10.59
CA PHE A 212 10.13 7.38 9.41
C PHE A 212 10.97 6.09 9.41
N ASP A 213 11.41 5.60 10.57
CA ASP A 213 12.21 4.37 10.67
C ASP A 213 11.41 3.13 10.29
N PHE A 214 10.12 3.08 10.63
CA PHE A 214 9.21 2.05 10.14
C PHE A 214 9.10 2.09 8.63
N ILE A 215 8.85 3.26 8.04
CA ILE A 215 8.73 3.42 6.59
C ILE A 215 10.01 3.01 5.88
N ARG A 216 11.16 3.42 6.40
CA ARG A 216 12.47 3.07 5.87
C ARG A 216 12.67 1.56 5.86
N GLN A 217 12.46 0.89 6.99
CA GLN A 217 12.57 -0.56 7.08
C GLN A 217 11.59 -1.27 6.15
N LEU A 218 10.34 -0.79 6.04
CA LEU A 218 9.37 -1.34 5.11
C LEU A 218 9.86 -1.23 3.67
N VAL A 219 10.26 -0.03 3.23
CA VAL A 219 10.77 0.25 1.89
C VAL A 219 12.01 -0.60 1.57
N ASP A 220 12.92 -0.76 2.51
CA ASP A 220 14.18 -1.52 2.34
C ASP A 220 13.96 -3.04 2.26
N ASN A 221 12.85 -3.55 2.81
CA ASN A 221 12.57 -4.98 2.91
C ASN A 221 11.41 -5.44 2.00
N THR A 222 10.94 -4.58 1.09
CA THR A 222 9.88 -4.95 0.14
C THR A 222 10.03 -4.29 -1.23
N GLU A 223 9.57 -5.00 -2.25
CA GLU A 223 9.42 -4.48 -3.62
C GLU A 223 8.00 -3.93 -3.90
N GLY A 224 7.07 -4.10 -2.97
CA GLY A 224 5.66 -3.69 -3.14
C GLY A 224 5.45 -2.18 -3.25
N TRP A 225 4.31 -1.77 -3.81
CA TRP A 225 3.89 -0.36 -3.84
C TRP A 225 3.59 0.15 -2.44
N ILE A 226 3.95 1.41 -2.18
CA ILE A 226 3.74 2.07 -0.90
C ILE A 226 2.69 3.15 -1.10
N SER A 227 1.47 2.92 -0.64
CA SER A 227 0.40 3.91 -0.65
C SER A 227 0.31 4.57 0.73
N ILE A 228 0.30 5.89 0.78
CA ILE A 228 0.29 6.67 2.03
C ILE A 228 -0.83 7.69 2.00
N ASP A 229 -1.73 7.65 2.98
CA ASP A 229 -2.53 8.82 3.36
C ASP A 229 -1.71 9.69 4.32
N ILE A 230 -1.39 10.92 3.91
CA ILE A 230 -0.48 11.80 4.67
C ILE A 230 -1.08 12.29 6.00
N GLN A 231 -2.39 12.18 6.17
CA GLN A 231 -3.14 12.76 7.28
C GLN A 231 -2.48 12.51 8.64
N GLY A 232 -2.15 11.25 8.95
CA GLY A 232 -1.56 10.90 10.24
C GLY A 232 -0.20 11.51 10.49
N PHE A 233 0.61 11.73 9.46
CA PHE A 233 1.99 12.24 9.55
C PHE A 233 2.07 13.74 9.78
N ILE A 234 1.01 14.48 9.41
CA ILE A 234 0.97 15.94 9.49
C ILE A 234 0.10 16.46 10.63
N ARG A 235 -0.70 15.59 11.26
CA ARG A 235 -1.49 15.94 12.43
C ARG A 235 -0.57 16.27 13.59
N ASN A 236 -0.71 17.47 14.14
CA ASN A 236 -0.10 17.84 15.40
C ASN A 236 -1.21 18.04 16.44
N PHE A 237 -1.09 17.44 17.61
CA PHE A 237 -2.13 17.53 18.65
C PHE A 237 -1.73 18.55 19.70
N GLN A 238 -2.67 19.42 20.06
CA GLN A 238 -2.53 20.34 21.18
C GLN A 238 -2.67 19.59 22.52
N GLN A 239 -2.39 20.28 23.63
CA GLN A 239 -2.52 19.70 24.97
C GLN A 239 -3.93 19.18 25.28
N ASP A 240 -4.96 19.80 24.69
CA ASP A 240 -6.36 19.38 24.84
C ASP A 240 -6.77 18.25 23.87
N GLY A 241 -5.83 17.76 23.04
CA GLY A 241 -6.06 16.72 22.04
C GLY A 241 -6.62 17.21 20.71
N THR A 242 -6.92 18.50 20.55
CA THR A 242 -7.39 19.05 19.27
C THR A 242 -6.27 19.12 18.25
N ILE A 243 -6.60 19.05 16.96
CA ILE A 243 -5.61 19.11 15.88
C ILE A 243 -5.21 20.56 15.61
N ASN A 244 -3.92 20.83 15.61
CA ASN A 244 -3.34 22.04 15.02
C ASN A 244 -3.20 21.86 13.51
N LEU A 245 -3.89 22.72 12.75
CA LEU A 245 -3.92 22.70 11.29
C LEU A 245 -2.87 23.61 10.63
N ALA A 246 -2.07 24.35 11.42
CA ALA A 246 -1.07 25.26 10.89
C ALA A 246 0.18 24.51 10.40
N PRO A 247 0.74 24.88 9.23
CA PRO A 247 2.01 24.35 8.73
C PRO A 247 3.17 24.48 9.73
N ILE A 248 3.86 23.38 10.00
CA ILE A 248 5.02 23.33 10.89
C ILE A 248 6.22 22.82 10.10
N ALA A 249 7.29 23.62 10.04
CA ALA A 249 8.45 23.38 9.18
C ALA A 249 9.07 21.98 9.34
N HIS A 250 9.30 21.51 10.58
CA HIS A 250 9.92 20.21 10.81
C HIS A 250 9.00 19.03 10.42
N ILE A 251 7.67 19.20 10.50
CA ILE A 251 6.70 18.18 10.06
C ILE A 251 6.71 18.09 8.54
N ILE A 252 6.74 19.24 7.85
CA ILE A 252 6.86 19.31 6.38
C ILE A 252 8.14 18.62 5.93
N GLU A 253 9.28 18.97 6.55
CA GLU A 253 10.58 18.39 6.21
C GLU A 253 10.57 16.86 6.37
N LYS A 254 10.10 16.36 7.52
CA LYS A 254 9.99 14.92 7.77
C LYS A 254 9.06 14.21 6.78
N THR A 255 7.96 14.86 6.40
CA THR A 255 7.03 14.31 5.40
C THR A 255 7.68 14.25 4.02
N HIS A 256 8.45 15.28 3.63
CA HIS A 256 9.22 15.27 2.39
C HIS A 256 10.32 14.20 2.40
N GLN A 257 10.95 13.93 3.55
CA GLN A 257 11.90 12.84 3.70
C GLN A 257 11.24 11.48 3.47
N ILE A 258 10.06 11.23 4.07
CA ILE A 258 9.25 10.02 3.81
C ILE A 258 8.97 9.88 2.30
N ILE A 259 8.45 10.94 1.67
CA ILE A 259 8.09 10.95 0.24
C ILE A 259 9.29 10.57 -0.63
N LYS A 260 10.44 11.22 -0.39
CA LYS A 260 11.67 10.97 -1.16
C LYS A 260 12.18 9.54 -0.95
N TYR A 261 12.07 9.01 0.27
CA TYR A 261 12.56 7.67 0.59
C TYR A 261 11.74 6.56 -0.11
N CYS A 262 10.41 6.68 -0.12
CA CYS A 262 9.55 5.74 -0.85
C CYS A 262 9.80 5.77 -2.37
N GLY A 263 10.24 6.91 -2.91
CA GLY A 263 10.66 7.05 -4.30
C GLY A 263 9.55 6.71 -5.29
N LYS A 264 9.90 6.04 -6.40
CA LYS A 264 8.96 5.75 -7.50
C LYS A 264 7.82 4.78 -7.16
N ARG A 265 7.91 4.06 -6.04
CA ARG A 265 6.88 3.12 -5.58
C ARG A 265 5.78 3.79 -4.76
N LEU A 266 5.85 5.11 -4.57
CA LEU A 266 4.90 5.85 -3.75
C LEU A 266 3.60 6.19 -4.51
N ILE A 267 2.48 5.98 -3.84
CA ILE A 267 1.18 6.59 -4.14
C ILE A 267 0.81 7.44 -2.93
N LEU A 268 0.94 8.74 -3.05
CA LEU A 268 0.67 9.69 -1.98
C LEU A 268 -0.74 10.22 -2.11
N LYS A 269 -1.57 10.11 -1.07
CA LYS A 269 -2.88 10.73 -0.99
C LYS A 269 -2.91 11.77 0.12
N GLY A 270 -3.60 12.88 -0.16
CA GLY A 270 -3.98 13.88 0.84
C GLY A 270 -5.19 14.67 0.35
N SER A 271 -5.93 15.28 1.27
CA SER A 271 -6.91 16.30 0.89
C SER A 271 -6.23 17.58 0.41
N GLY A 272 -6.96 18.45 -0.28
CA GLY A 272 -6.42 19.73 -0.76
C GLY A 272 -5.73 20.55 0.33
N ASN A 273 -6.30 20.59 1.54
CA ASN A 273 -5.70 21.28 2.69
C ASN A 273 -4.41 20.61 3.17
N GLU A 274 -4.38 19.28 3.18
CA GLU A 274 -3.21 18.51 3.62
C GLU A 274 -2.07 18.60 2.59
N ILE A 275 -2.39 18.63 1.30
CA ILE A 275 -1.42 18.85 0.22
C ILE A 275 -0.90 20.29 0.23
N ASN A 276 -1.77 21.29 0.46
CA ASN A 276 -1.38 22.67 0.68
C ASN A 276 -0.43 22.81 1.89
N TYR A 277 -0.72 22.11 2.99
CA TYR A 277 0.12 22.09 4.18
C TYR A 277 1.54 21.64 3.85
N ILE A 278 1.70 20.48 3.21
CA ILE A 278 3.03 19.93 2.91
C ILE A 278 3.72 20.67 1.76
N ALA A 279 2.98 21.34 0.88
CA ALA A 279 3.54 22.18 -0.17
C ALA A 279 3.91 23.58 0.33
N ASN A 280 3.48 23.95 1.55
CA ASN A 280 3.54 25.30 2.09
C ASN A 280 3.01 26.35 1.09
N CYS A 281 1.85 26.06 0.51
CA CYS A 281 1.24 26.82 -0.58
C CYS A 281 -0.29 26.75 -0.47
N ASN A 282 -1.00 27.81 -0.84
CA ASN A 282 -2.46 27.91 -0.67
C ASN A 282 -3.25 27.56 -1.94
N ASP A 283 -2.58 27.43 -3.10
CA ASP A 283 -3.22 27.02 -4.35
C ASP A 283 -3.08 25.50 -4.53
N VAL A 284 -4.20 24.78 -4.53
CA VAL A 284 -4.18 23.32 -4.52
C VAL A 284 -3.60 22.70 -5.80
N ILE A 285 -3.74 23.39 -6.93
CA ILE A 285 -3.17 22.93 -8.20
C ILE A 285 -1.64 23.07 -8.15
N GLU A 286 -1.15 24.25 -7.77
CA GLU A 286 0.28 24.53 -7.60
C GLU A 286 0.90 23.62 -6.54
N SER A 287 0.22 23.43 -5.41
CA SER A 287 0.63 22.50 -4.34
C SER A 287 0.75 21.07 -4.87
N THR A 288 -0.26 20.57 -5.58
CA THR A 288 -0.21 19.24 -6.21
C THR A 288 0.95 19.13 -7.19
N ARG A 289 1.21 20.17 -8.00
CA ARG A 289 2.37 20.21 -8.91
C ARG A 289 3.70 20.22 -8.17
N LYS A 290 3.84 21.01 -7.11
CA LYS A 290 5.07 21.10 -6.30
C LYS A 290 5.40 19.78 -5.64
N ILE A 291 4.42 19.12 -5.03
CA ILE A 291 4.62 17.81 -4.40
C ILE A 291 4.98 16.76 -5.44
N ALA A 292 4.26 16.70 -6.57
CA ALA A 292 4.59 15.75 -7.64
C ALA A 292 5.98 15.96 -8.27
N LYS A 293 6.59 17.15 -8.12
CA LYS A 293 7.97 17.43 -8.56
C LYS A 293 9.04 16.95 -7.59
N LEU A 294 8.69 16.47 -6.40
CA LEU A 294 9.65 15.92 -5.44
C LEU A 294 10.23 14.57 -5.89
N GLY A 295 9.61 13.90 -6.86
CA GLY A 295 10.07 12.63 -7.43
C GLY A 295 9.06 12.02 -8.41
N ASN A 296 9.42 10.90 -9.03
CA ASN A 296 8.55 10.21 -9.98
C ASN A 296 7.54 9.27 -9.29
N PHE A 297 6.63 9.84 -8.50
CA PHE A 297 5.57 9.12 -7.78
C PHE A 297 4.19 9.69 -8.08
N ILE A 298 3.14 8.98 -7.66
CA ILE A 298 1.74 9.37 -7.90
C ILE A 298 1.24 10.20 -6.72
N VAL A 299 0.66 11.38 -7.00
CA VAL A 299 -0.03 12.22 -6.02
C VAL A 299 -1.52 12.23 -6.34
N CYS A 300 -2.35 11.89 -5.35
CA CYS A 300 -3.80 11.93 -5.39
C CYS A 300 -4.30 12.98 -4.38
N THR A 301 -4.79 14.12 -4.89
CA THR A 301 -5.30 15.23 -4.07
C THR A 301 -6.82 15.23 -4.07
N THR A 302 -7.48 14.88 -2.95
CA THR A 302 -8.94 14.86 -2.85
C THR A 302 -9.51 16.23 -2.46
N LEU A 303 -10.58 16.67 -3.12
CA LEU A 303 -11.16 18.02 -3.01
C LEU A 303 -12.64 18.01 -2.57
N GLY A 304 -13.09 16.93 -1.92
CA GLY A 304 -14.50 16.76 -1.53
C GLY A 304 -15.41 16.82 -2.76
N ALA A 305 -16.43 17.69 -2.73
CA ALA A 305 -17.39 17.86 -3.82
C ALA A 305 -16.76 18.30 -5.16
N GLN A 306 -15.53 18.82 -5.15
CA GLN A 306 -14.81 19.22 -6.36
C GLN A 306 -14.06 18.05 -7.02
N GLY A 307 -14.11 16.85 -6.43
CA GLY A 307 -13.53 15.63 -6.98
C GLY A 307 -12.08 15.42 -6.51
N SER A 308 -11.18 15.07 -7.43
CA SER A 308 -9.78 14.82 -7.14
C SER A 308 -8.86 15.24 -8.28
N LEU A 309 -7.61 15.55 -7.93
CA LEU A 309 -6.51 15.78 -8.87
C LEU A 309 -5.51 14.64 -8.74
N VAL A 310 -5.06 14.09 -9.87
CA VAL A 310 -4.00 13.07 -9.91
C VAL A 310 -2.86 13.56 -10.78
N LYS A 311 -1.63 13.43 -10.29
CA LYS A 311 -0.42 13.83 -11.01
C LYS A 311 0.75 12.88 -10.72
N GLN A 312 1.56 12.61 -11.74
CA GLN A 312 2.82 11.90 -11.63
C GLN A 312 3.89 12.66 -12.40
N SER A 313 4.94 13.12 -11.71
CA SER A 313 6.04 13.89 -12.31
C SER A 313 5.55 14.99 -13.27
N ASP A 314 6.04 15.00 -14.51
CA ASP A 314 5.72 16.00 -15.54
C ASP A 314 4.49 15.65 -16.39
N ASN A 315 3.81 14.53 -16.10
CA ASN A 315 2.58 14.19 -16.81
C ASN A 315 1.50 15.24 -16.59
N LYS A 316 0.56 15.32 -17.55
CA LYS A 316 -0.61 16.20 -17.44
C LYS A 316 -1.36 15.90 -16.15
N MET A 317 -1.92 16.92 -15.51
CA MET A 317 -2.73 16.69 -14.33
C MET A 317 -4.10 16.13 -14.76
N ILE A 318 -4.52 15.04 -14.12
CA ILE A 318 -5.85 14.46 -14.33
C ILE A 318 -6.77 15.07 -13.27
N HIS A 319 -7.92 15.57 -13.70
CA HIS A 319 -9.02 15.88 -12.79
C HIS A 319 -10.10 14.82 -12.96
N VAL A 320 -10.64 14.32 -11.84
CA VAL A 320 -11.79 13.43 -11.80
C VAL A 320 -12.86 14.07 -10.93
N PRO A 321 -14.10 14.24 -11.42
CA PRO A 321 -15.18 14.84 -10.66
C PRO A 321 -15.67 13.94 -9.51
N ALA A 322 -16.40 14.53 -8.56
CA ALA A 322 -17.07 13.78 -7.51
C ALA A 322 -18.38 13.18 -8.03
N PHE A 323 -18.66 11.93 -7.69
CA PHE A 323 -19.96 11.30 -7.98
C PHE A 323 -21.00 11.68 -6.93
N ILE A 324 -22.23 11.94 -7.37
CA ILE A 324 -23.35 12.26 -6.48
C ILE A 324 -23.82 10.97 -5.79
N PRO A 325 -23.79 10.90 -4.44
CA PRO A 325 -24.36 9.78 -3.70
C PRO A 325 -25.87 9.68 -3.94
N ASP A 326 -26.39 8.48 -4.22
CA ASP A 326 -27.82 8.29 -4.57
C ASP A 326 -28.74 8.59 -3.37
N ARG A 327 -28.23 8.44 -2.13
CA ARG A 327 -28.97 8.71 -0.87
C ARG A 327 -28.62 10.05 -0.22
N GLY A 328 -27.79 10.87 -0.87
CA GLY A 328 -27.20 12.05 -0.24
C GLY A 328 -26.05 11.72 0.71
N ILE A 329 -25.49 12.75 1.34
CA ILE A 329 -24.34 12.63 2.25
C ILE A 329 -24.87 12.49 3.69
N ILE A 330 -24.55 11.36 4.32
CA ILE A 330 -24.88 11.03 5.71
C ILE A 330 -23.66 11.21 6.62
N ASP A 331 -22.48 10.71 6.21
CA ASP A 331 -21.23 10.77 6.97
C ASP A 331 -20.04 10.85 6.01
N GLU A 332 -19.08 11.74 6.30
CA GLU A 332 -17.88 11.94 5.47
C GLU A 332 -16.67 11.13 5.98
N THR A 333 -16.80 10.48 7.13
CA THR A 333 -15.71 9.75 7.79
C THR A 333 -15.23 8.58 6.93
N GLY A 334 -13.92 8.51 6.70
CA GLY A 334 -13.30 7.45 5.91
C GLY A 334 -13.41 7.61 4.39
N ALA A 335 -14.05 8.67 3.87
CA ALA A 335 -14.19 8.88 2.42
C ALA A 335 -12.83 8.95 1.69
N GLY A 336 -11.83 9.57 2.33
CA GLY A 336 -10.46 9.62 1.82
C GLY A 336 -9.77 8.26 1.79
N ASP A 337 -9.94 7.45 2.84
CA ASP A 337 -9.41 6.09 2.93
C ASP A 337 -10.08 5.16 1.91
N CYS A 338 -11.39 5.29 1.71
CA CYS A 338 -12.13 4.55 0.70
C CYS A 338 -11.66 4.93 -0.72
N TYR A 339 -11.48 6.22 -0.99
CA TYR A 339 -10.95 6.68 -2.28
C TYR A 339 -9.62 6.01 -2.61
N ILE A 340 -8.64 6.10 -1.71
CA ILE A 340 -7.29 5.62 -1.99
C ILE A 340 -7.19 4.10 -1.96
N SER A 341 -8.00 3.42 -1.14
CA SER A 341 -8.06 1.96 -1.12
C SER A 341 -8.65 1.40 -2.42
N ALA A 342 -9.75 1.97 -2.92
CA ALA A 342 -10.32 1.57 -4.20
C ALA A 342 -9.40 1.93 -5.38
N PHE A 343 -8.73 3.10 -5.32
CA PHE A 343 -7.69 3.47 -6.27
C PHE A 343 -6.58 2.42 -6.31
N LEU A 344 -6.02 2.05 -5.14
CA LEU A 344 -4.94 1.08 -5.03
C LEU A 344 -5.38 -0.30 -5.49
N SER A 345 -6.59 -0.72 -5.12
CA SER A 345 -7.20 -2.00 -5.51
C SER A 345 -7.30 -2.12 -7.03
N GLU A 346 -7.75 -1.07 -7.72
CA GLU A 346 -7.77 -1.07 -9.18
C GLU A 346 -6.37 -0.96 -9.78
N PHE A 347 -5.48 -0.20 -9.15
CA PHE A 347 -4.13 0.03 -9.62
C PHE A 347 -3.32 -1.27 -9.66
N ILE A 348 -3.34 -2.08 -8.59
CA ILE A 348 -2.60 -3.35 -8.54
C ILE A 348 -3.14 -4.44 -9.47
N GLU A 349 -4.38 -4.30 -9.94
CA GLU A 349 -4.97 -5.14 -11.01
C GLU A 349 -4.61 -4.64 -12.42
N SER A 350 -4.07 -3.42 -12.55
CA SER A 350 -3.75 -2.78 -13.82
C SER A 350 -2.34 -3.08 -14.32
N HIS A 351 -1.95 -2.47 -15.44
CA HIS A 351 -0.58 -2.54 -15.96
C HIS A 351 0.36 -1.51 -15.33
N HIS A 352 -0.12 -0.75 -14.33
CA HIS A 352 0.60 0.34 -13.68
C HIS A 352 1.03 1.46 -14.64
N HIS A 353 0.30 1.64 -15.76
CA HIS A 353 0.59 2.71 -16.70
C HIS A 353 -0.11 4.00 -16.30
N TRP A 354 0.48 5.15 -16.67
CA TRP A 354 -0.11 6.46 -16.44
C TRP A 354 -1.56 6.58 -16.95
N ASN A 355 -1.85 5.95 -18.10
CA ASN A 355 -3.19 5.96 -18.70
C ASN A 355 -4.24 5.24 -17.83
N ASP A 356 -3.82 4.35 -16.93
CA ASP A 356 -4.71 3.65 -16.00
C ASP A 356 -5.11 4.53 -14.80
N LEU A 357 -4.38 5.62 -14.51
CA LEU A 357 -4.61 6.41 -13.30
C LEU A 357 -5.94 7.17 -13.33
N ALA A 358 -6.39 7.61 -14.51
CA ALA A 358 -7.71 8.22 -14.65
C ALA A 358 -8.84 7.22 -14.31
N ARG A 359 -8.66 5.95 -14.68
CA ARG A 359 -9.59 4.87 -14.33
C ARG A 359 -9.56 4.59 -12.82
N CYS A 360 -8.37 4.46 -12.24
CA CYS A 360 -8.19 4.26 -10.80
C CYS A 360 -8.83 5.39 -9.98
N ALA A 361 -8.64 6.64 -10.40
CA ALA A 361 -9.22 7.82 -9.76
C ALA A 361 -10.75 7.90 -9.90
N ASN A 362 -11.31 7.49 -11.04
CA ASN A 362 -12.78 7.37 -11.21
C ASN A 362 -13.36 6.31 -10.27
N ILE A 363 -12.69 5.15 -10.14
CA ILE A 363 -13.07 4.10 -9.20
C ILE A 363 -12.98 4.58 -7.76
N GLY A 364 -11.89 5.26 -7.38
CA GLY A 364 -11.74 5.87 -6.06
C GLY A 364 -12.86 6.88 -5.75
N SER A 365 -13.14 7.79 -6.69
CA SER A 365 -14.20 8.80 -6.54
C SER A 365 -15.59 8.17 -6.40
N SER A 366 -15.89 7.17 -7.23
CA SER A 366 -17.17 6.47 -7.20
C SER A 366 -17.32 5.60 -5.93
N ALA A 367 -16.27 4.90 -5.51
CA ALA A 367 -16.27 4.12 -4.26
C ALA A 367 -16.53 5.01 -3.03
N ALA A 368 -15.87 6.16 -2.95
CA ALA A 368 -16.08 7.12 -1.88
C ALA A 368 -17.55 7.57 -1.80
N SER A 369 -18.22 7.77 -2.94
CA SER A 369 -19.64 8.16 -2.97
C SER A 369 -20.58 7.13 -2.35
N PHE A 370 -20.24 5.83 -2.31
CA PHE A 370 -21.04 4.81 -1.61
C PHE A 370 -20.88 4.92 -0.09
N LEU A 371 -19.68 5.25 0.39
CA LEU A 371 -19.41 5.43 1.82
C LEU A 371 -20.18 6.60 2.40
N LEU A 372 -20.27 7.69 1.64
CA LEU A 372 -21.02 8.88 2.05
C LEU A 372 -22.50 8.61 2.34
N GLU A 373 -23.08 7.52 1.81
CA GLU A 373 -24.51 7.20 1.96
C GLU A 373 -24.85 6.49 3.28
N HIS A 374 -23.87 6.23 4.14
CA HIS A 374 -24.03 5.46 5.36
C HIS A 374 -23.17 6.04 6.50
N LYS A 375 -23.60 5.85 7.75
CA LYS A 375 -22.80 6.25 8.91
C LYS A 375 -21.68 5.23 9.16
N GLY A 376 -20.47 5.67 9.47
CA GLY A 376 -19.36 4.77 9.84
C GLY A 376 -19.00 3.76 8.73
N PRO A 377 -18.40 2.60 9.09
CA PRO A 377 -17.83 1.66 8.13
C PRO A 377 -18.89 0.70 7.54
N TYR A 378 -19.99 1.22 7.00
CA TYR A 378 -21.09 0.37 6.47
C TYR A 378 -21.52 0.70 5.03
N GLY A 379 -20.92 1.71 4.39
CA GLY A 379 -21.25 2.11 3.02
C GLY A 379 -20.16 1.72 2.01
N PHE A 380 -20.21 0.53 1.44
CA PHE A 380 -19.22 0.13 0.43
C PHE A 380 -19.90 -0.48 -0.79
N GLY A 381 -19.36 -0.17 -1.97
CA GLY A 381 -19.84 -0.69 -3.25
C GLY A 381 -18.93 -1.81 -3.76
N THR A 382 -19.53 -2.85 -4.33
CA THR A 382 -18.81 -3.85 -5.12
C THR A 382 -18.23 -3.23 -6.40
N LYS A 383 -17.21 -3.83 -7.01
CA LYS A 383 -16.66 -3.39 -8.31
C LYS A 383 -17.73 -3.13 -9.37
N LYS A 384 -18.73 -4.02 -9.46
CA LYS A 384 -19.87 -3.87 -10.39
C LYS A 384 -20.75 -2.66 -10.07
N GLN A 385 -21.06 -2.40 -8.80
CA GLN A 385 -21.87 -1.23 -8.41
C GLN A 385 -21.13 0.08 -8.66
N ILE A 386 -19.83 0.11 -8.35
CA ILE A 386 -18.95 1.26 -8.59
C ILE A 386 -18.86 1.58 -10.08
N GLN A 387 -18.61 0.57 -10.92
CA GLN A 387 -18.59 0.74 -12.39
C GLN A 387 -19.93 1.24 -12.92
N LYS A 388 -21.05 0.67 -12.46
CA LYS A 388 -22.38 1.13 -12.84
C LYS A 388 -22.64 2.59 -12.46
N ARG A 389 -22.10 3.07 -11.34
CA ARG A 389 -22.21 4.49 -10.95
C ARG A 389 -21.37 5.39 -11.84
N ILE A 390 -20.19 4.94 -12.26
CA ILE A 390 -19.35 5.63 -13.24
C ILE A 390 -20.10 5.75 -14.58
N GLU A 391 -20.66 4.65 -15.09
CA GLU A 391 -21.43 4.61 -16.35
C GLU A 391 -22.64 5.54 -16.35
N LYS A 392 -23.34 5.66 -15.20
CA LYS A 392 -24.46 6.59 -15.06
C LYS A 392 -24.04 8.06 -15.17
N GLY A 393 -22.78 8.40 -14.89
CA GLY A 393 -22.25 9.75 -15.07
C GLY A 393 -22.89 10.85 -14.19
N LYS A 394 -23.54 10.50 -13.08
CA LYS A 394 -24.11 11.49 -12.15
C LYS A 394 -22.99 12.12 -11.31
N ILE A 395 -22.45 13.22 -11.79
CA ILE A 395 -21.30 13.92 -11.19
C ILE A 395 -21.68 15.32 -10.72
N ILE A 396 -20.92 15.84 -9.75
CA ILE A 396 -20.98 17.24 -9.34
C ILE A 396 -20.11 18.05 -10.31
N PRO A 397 -20.66 19.05 -11.02
CA PRO A 397 -19.87 19.93 -11.88
C PRO A 397 -18.76 20.64 -11.10
N SER A 398 -17.56 20.72 -11.66
CA SER A 398 -16.39 21.30 -11.00
C SER A 398 -15.75 22.38 -11.87
N HIS A 399 -15.41 23.53 -11.26
CA HIS A 399 -14.71 24.60 -11.95
C HIS A 399 -13.29 24.21 -12.40
N PHE A 400 -12.73 23.10 -11.88
CA PHE A 400 -11.41 22.60 -12.29
C PHE A 400 -11.38 22.06 -13.71
N GLU A 401 -12.50 21.62 -14.29
CA GLU A 401 -12.51 21.10 -15.67
C GLU A 401 -12.00 22.13 -16.68
N ASN A 402 -12.28 23.43 -16.46
CA ASN A 402 -11.78 24.50 -17.31
C ASN A 402 -10.34 24.91 -16.97
N THR A 403 -9.99 24.93 -15.68
CA THR A 403 -8.70 25.43 -15.19
C THR A 403 -7.55 24.44 -15.40
N VAL A 404 -7.81 23.14 -15.33
CA VAL A 404 -6.79 22.11 -15.58
C VAL A 404 -6.47 22.00 -17.07
N ASN A 405 -7.49 22.15 -17.93
CA ASN A 405 -7.32 22.13 -19.39
C ASN A 405 -6.62 23.39 -19.94
N ASN A 406 -6.79 24.54 -19.28
CA ASN A 406 -6.20 25.82 -19.72
C ASN A 406 -4.76 26.08 -19.23
N ASN A 407 -4.29 25.38 -18.20
CA ASN A 407 -2.94 25.57 -17.64
C ASN A 407 -1.87 24.70 -18.34
N ASN A 408 -1.91 24.60 -19.67
CA ASN A 408 -0.84 24.03 -20.49
C ASN A 408 0.24 25.10 -20.71
N PHE A 409 1.16 25.26 -19.74
CA PHE A 409 2.40 25.99 -19.93
C PHE A 409 3.60 25.08 -19.68
#